data_AF-A0AAV1HQA4-F1
#
_entry.id   AF-A0AAV1HQA4-F1
#
_cell.length_a   1.000
_cell.length_b   1.000
_cell.length_c   1.000
_cell.angle_alpha   90.00
_cell.angle_beta   90.00
_cell.angle_gamma   90.00
#
_symmetry.space_group_name_H-M   'P 1'
#
loop_
_entity.id
_entity.type
_entity.pdbx_description
1 polymer ?
#
loop_
_entity_poly.entity_id
_entity_poly.type
_entity_poly.pdbx_seq_one_letter_code
_entity_poly.pdbx_strand_id
1 'polypeptide(L)'
;MQIDKSHFTVKRLYKDCLRLADYIGTQGGNRAVLRAQIQQTFKKNAGETDPKKIEEQREAAFRGLTNYTFHEAQRMAKEQAPGNKGGFNQ
;
A
#
# COMPACT_ATOMS: atom_id res chain seq x y z
N MET A 1 -24.49 16.36 7.85
CA MET A 1 -23.02 16.48 7.73
C MET A 1 -22.62 15.82 6.41
N GLN A 2 -22.58 16.59 5.31
CA GLN A 2 -22.16 16.06 4.02
C GLN A 2 -20.64 15.88 4.09
N ILE A 3 -20.18 14.64 4.28
CA ILE A 3 -18.77 14.31 4.07
C ILE A 3 -18.55 14.50 2.57
N ASP A 4 -17.78 15.53 2.21
CA ASP A 4 -17.41 15.80 0.82
C ASP A 4 -16.76 14.54 0.24
N LYS A 5 -17.48 13.83 -0.64
CA LYS A 5 -17.01 12.62 -1.32
C LYS A 5 -16.03 12.94 -2.47
N SER A 6 -15.63 14.20 -2.62
CA SER A 6 -14.58 14.63 -3.52
C SER A 6 -13.31 14.79 -2.66
N HIS A 7 -12.21 14.08 -2.86
CA HIS A 7 -11.56 13.86 -4.15
C HIS A 7 -10.45 12.79 -3.96
N PHE A 8 -10.79 11.51 -3.83
CA PHE A 8 -9.78 10.44 -3.88
C PHE A 8 -9.33 10.22 -5.33
N THR A 9 -8.58 11.19 -5.86
CA THR A 9 -8.15 11.19 -7.26
C THR A 9 -7.14 10.07 -7.53
N VAL A 10 -7.09 9.62 -8.79
CA VAL A 10 -6.04 8.71 -9.27
C VAL A 10 -4.64 9.28 -8.99
N LYS A 11 -4.48 10.60 -9.05
CA LYS A 11 -3.22 11.29 -8.69
C LYS A 11 -2.84 11.10 -7.21
N ARG A 12 -3.82 11.09 -6.30
CA ARG A 12 -3.56 10.87 -4.87
C ARG A 12 -3.23 9.41 -4.60
N LEU A 13 -4.02 8.49 -5.17
CA LEU A 13 -3.77 7.05 -5.11
C LEU A 13 -2.35 6.70 -5.60
N TYR A 14 -1.92 7.27 -6.73
CA TYR A 14 -0.55 7.11 -7.23
C TYR A 14 0.52 7.53 -6.22
N LYS A 15 0.36 8.71 -5.61
CA LYS A 15 1.29 9.21 -4.58
C LYS A 15 1.31 8.30 -3.35
N ASP A 16 0.16 7.79 -2.94
CA ASP A 16 0.06 6.91 -1.78
C ASP A 16 0.70 5.54 -2.07
N CYS A 17 0.54 4.98 -3.28
CA CYS A 17 1.29 3.81 -3.72
C CYS A 17 2.82 4.05 -3.71
N LEU A 18 3.29 5.19 -4.21
CA LEU A 18 4.72 5.52 -4.19
C LEU A 18 5.29 5.67 -2.77
N ARG A 19 4.54 6.30 -1.85
CA ARG A 19 4.95 6.38 -0.44
C ARG A 19 5.05 5.00 0.17
N LEU A 20 4.11 4.13 -0.13
CA LEU A 20 4.16 2.76 0.34
C LEU A 20 5.39 2.00 -0.21
N ALA A 21 5.66 2.10 -1.51
CA ALA A 21 6.86 1.49 -2.10
C ALA A 21 8.17 2.04 -1.50
N ASP A 22 8.21 3.33 -1.16
CA ASP A 22 9.35 3.92 -0.47
C ASP A 22 9.53 3.30 0.92
N TYR A 23 8.45 3.19 1.70
CA TYR A 23 8.48 2.58 3.02
C TYR A 23 8.93 1.11 2.95
N ILE A 24 8.26 0.27 2.15
CA ILE A 24 8.65 -1.14 1.96
C ILE A 24 10.10 -1.25 1.48
N GLY A 25 10.45 -0.44 0.48
CA GLY A 25 11.74 -0.49 -0.17
C GLY A 25 12.92 -0.09 0.72
N THR A 26 12.68 0.75 1.74
CA THR A 26 13.70 1.06 2.76
C THR A 26 13.99 -0.14 3.66
N GLN A 27 13.00 -0.99 3.94
CA GLN A 27 13.19 -2.20 4.74
C GLN A 27 13.86 -3.33 3.94
N GLY A 28 13.52 -3.46 2.65
CA GLY A 28 13.96 -4.56 1.79
C GLY A 28 15.09 -4.26 0.80
N GLY A 29 15.61 -3.03 0.75
CA GLY A 29 16.66 -2.62 -0.19
C GLY A 29 16.25 -2.56 -1.67
N ASN A 30 14.96 -2.72 -2.00
CA ASN A 30 14.43 -2.83 -3.36
C ASN A 30 13.55 -1.65 -3.79
N ARG A 31 13.69 -0.48 -3.12
CA ARG A 31 12.91 0.74 -3.36
C ARG A 31 12.78 1.12 -4.83
N ALA A 32 13.88 1.14 -5.56
CA ALA A 32 13.88 1.56 -6.97
C ALA A 32 13.01 0.65 -7.84
N VAL A 33 13.05 -0.66 -7.59
CA VAL A 33 12.28 -1.66 -8.33
C VAL A 33 10.79 -1.50 -8.07
N LEU A 34 10.39 -1.36 -6.80
CA LEU A 34 8.98 -1.19 -6.42
C LEU A 34 8.38 0.09 -7.00
N ARG A 35 9.13 1.21 -6.95
CA ARG A 35 8.71 2.47 -7.59
C ARG A 35 8.54 2.31 -9.09
N ALA A 36 9.49 1.67 -9.76
CA ALA A 36 9.44 1.45 -11.20
C ALA A 36 8.21 0.64 -11.62
N GLN A 37 7.87 -0.41 -10.87
CA GLN A 37 6.67 -1.23 -11.12
C GLN A 37 5.37 -0.42 -10.98
N ILE A 38 5.26 0.42 -9.95
CA ILE A 38 4.09 1.30 -9.78
C ILE A 38 4.02 2.30 -10.94
N GLN A 39 5.13 2.96 -11.27
CA GLN A 39 5.19 3.91 -12.38
C GLN A 39 4.80 3.28 -13.70
N GLN A 40 5.33 2.09 -14.01
CA GLN A 40 5.02 1.36 -15.23
C GLN A 40 3.54 0.98 -15.29
N THR A 41 2.96 0.53 -14.17
CA THR A 41 1.54 0.15 -14.09
C THR A 41 0.62 1.35 -14.36
N PHE A 42 0.89 2.49 -13.74
CA PHE A 42 0.11 3.71 -13.97
C PHE A 42 0.30 4.25 -15.38
N LYS A 43 1.53 4.21 -15.92
CA LYS A 43 1.81 4.62 -17.30
C LYS A 43 1.10 3.74 -18.33
N LYS A 44 1.10 2.42 -18.13
CA LYS A 44 0.44 1.45 -19.01
C LYS A 44 -1.07 1.69 -19.12
N ASN A 45 -1.70 2.11 -18.02
CA ASN A 45 -3.14 2.35 -17.96
C ASN A 45 -3.53 3.83 -18.08
N ALA A 46 -2.58 4.73 -18.39
CA ALA A 46 -2.82 6.17 -18.40
C ALA A 46 -3.83 6.63 -19.48
N GLY A 47 -3.97 5.85 -20.55
CA GLY A 47 -4.92 6.11 -21.64
C GLY A 47 -6.21 5.30 -21.53
N GLU A 48 -6.47 4.65 -20.39
CA GLU A 48 -7.71 3.92 -20.19
C GLU A 48 -8.91 4.88 -20.13
N THR A 49 -9.97 4.57 -20.85
CA THR A 49 -11.19 5.39 -20.93
C THR A 49 -12.44 4.64 -20.49
N ASP A 50 -12.38 3.30 -20.36
CA ASP A 50 -13.49 2.52 -19.84
C ASP A 50 -13.68 2.82 -18.34
N PRO A 51 -14.83 3.41 -17.94
CA PRO A 51 -15.08 3.78 -16.55
C PRO A 51 -15.10 2.58 -15.61
N LYS A 52 -15.57 1.41 -16.07
CA LYS A 52 -15.62 0.21 -15.24
C LYS A 52 -14.22 -0.29 -14.95
N LYS A 53 -13.37 -0.34 -15.99
CA LYS A 53 -11.98 -0.79 -15.86
C LYS A 53 -11.15 0.16 -15.02
N ILE A 54 -11.36 1.47 -15.14
CA ILE A 54 -10.72 2.47 -14.27
C ILE A 54 -11.07 2.19 -12.80
N GLU A 55 -12.35 1.94 -12.51
CA GLU A 55 -12.78 1.70 -11.13
C GLU A 55 -12.21 0.38 -10.59
N GLU A 56 -12.25 -0.71 -11.36
CA GLU A 56 -11.65 -1.99 -10.98
C GLU A 56 -10.14 -1.85 -10.65
N GLN A 57 -9.41 -1.08 -11.46
CA GLN A 57 -7.99 -0.80 -11.22
C GLN A 57 -7.75 0.05 -9.98
N ARG A 58 -8.61 1.05 -9.74
CA ARG A 58 -8.56 1.89 -8.53
C ARG A 58 -8.82 1.05 -7.29
N GLU A 59 -9.86 0.21 -7.30
CA GLU A 59 -10.19 -0.69 -6.20
C GLU A 59 -9.08 -1.72 -5.96
N ALA A 60 -8.45 -2.25 -7.01
CA ALA A 60 -7.32 -3.17 -6.88
C ALA A 60 -6.13 -2.50 -6.18
N ALA A 61 -5.77 -1.28 -6.60
CA ALA A 61 -4.69 -0.52 -5.97
C ALA A 61 -5.02 -0.13 -4.53
N PHE A 62 -6.27 0.26 -4.24
CA PHE A 62 -6.73 0.56 -2.89
C PHE A 62 -6.67 -0.67 -1.97
N ARG A 63 -7.13 -1.84 -2.44
CA ARG A 63 -7.00 -3.11 -1.71
C ARG A 63 -5.53 -3.43 -1.42
N GLY A 64 -4.63 -3.20 -2.37
CA GLY A 64 -3.19 -3.36 -2.15
C GLY A 64 -2.66 -2.50 -1.00
N LEU A 65 -3.02 -1.22 -0.95
CA LEU A 65 -2.64 -0.29 0.13
C LEU A 65 -3.19 -0.75 1.49
N THR A 66 -4.48 -1.10 1.54
CA THR A 66 -5.15 -1.50 2.77
C THR A 66 -4.60 -2.82 3.31
N ASN A 67 -4.40 -3.82 2.44
CA ASN A 67 -3.84 -5.11 2.81
C ASN A 67 -2.44 -4.95 3.43
N TYR A 68 -1.60 -4.10 2.85
CA TYR A 68 -0.29 -3.83 3.41
C TYR A 68 -0.38 -3.14 4.77
N THR A 69 -1.17 -2.07 4.86
CA THR A 69 -1.35 -1.31 6.10
C THR A 69 -1.81 -2.20 7.24
N PHE A 70 -2.78 -3.08 6.96
CA PHE A 70 -3.29 -4.04 7.91
C PHE A 70 -2.23 -5.08 8.31
N HIS A 71 -1.51 -5.65 7.35
CA HIS A 71 -0.42 -6.58 7.61
C HIS A 71 0.68 -5.97 8.51
N GLU A 72 1.09 -4.73 8.23
CA GLU A 72 2.06 -4.01 9.05
C GLU A 72 1.53 -3.71 10.46
N ALA A 73 0.27 -3.29 10.58
CA ALA A 73 -0.34 -3.08 11.90
C ALA A 73 -0.36 -4.37 12.72
N GLN A 74 -0.68 -5.52 12.09
CA GLN A 74 -0.61 -6.82 12.75
C GLN A 74 0.82 -7.21 13.15
N ARG A 75 1.81 -6.96 12.29
CA ARG A 75 3.24 -7.21 12.60
C ARG A 75 3.68 -6.40 13.82
N MET A 76 3.41 -5.11 13.83
CA MET A 76 3.76 -4.22 14.95
C MET A 76 3.04 -4.61 16.25
N ALA A 77 1.77 -4.99 16.18
CA ALA A 77 1.02 -5.45 17.35
C ALA A 77 1.61 -6.75 17.94
N LYS A 78 2.06 -7.68 17.10
CA LYS A 78 2.76 -8.90 17.55
C LYS A 78 4.11 -8.58 18.20
N GLU A 79 4.86 -7.62 17.66
CA GLU A 79 6.14 -7.18 18.22
C GLU A 79 6.00 -6.47 19.57
N GLN A 80 4.87 -5.81 19.81
CA GLN A 80 4.58 -5.08 21.06
C GLN A 80 3.91 -5.95 22.14
N ALA A 81 3.50 -7.18 21.82
CA ALA A 81 2.90 -8.08 22.80
C ALA A 81 3.96 -8.52 23.84
N PRO A 82 3.75 -8.27 25.15
CA PRO A 82 4.68 -8.73 26.17
C PRO A 82 4.58 -10.25 26.31
N GLY A 83 5.61 -11.00 25.89
CA GLY A 83 5.71 -12.43 26.19
C GLY A 83 6.60 -13.29 25.31
N ASN A 84 7.92 -13.11 25.39
CA ASN A 84 8.84 -14.25 25.51
C ASN A 84 10.16 -13.80 26.17
N LYS A 85 10.09 -13.48 27.46
CA LYS A 85 11.28 -13.46 28.31
C LYS A 85 11.36 -14.81 29.02
N GLY A 86 12.31 -15.65 28.61
CA GLY A 86 12.97 -16.65 29.45
C GLY A 86 12.13 -17.79 30.01
N GLY A 87 12.10 -18.90 29.28
CA GLY A 87 12.07 -20.27 29.81
C GLY A 87 12.70 -21.11 28.70
N PHE A 88 13.81 -21.82 28.88
CA PHE A 88 14.07 -22.83 29.90
C PHE A 88 15.52 -22.78 30.37
N ASN A 89 15.72 -22.73 31.68
CA ASN A 89 16.89 -23.28 32.34
C ASN A 89 16.35 -24.35 33.31
N GLN A 90 16.56 -25.62 32.93
CA GLN A 90 16.75 -26.84 33.72
C GLN A 90 16.36 -28.06 32.88
#